data_AF-A0A0F9HB61-F1
#
_entry.id   AF-A0A0F9HB61-F1
#
_cell.length_a   1.000
_cell.length_b   1.000
_cell.length_c   1.000
_cell.angle_alpha   90.00
_cell.angle_beta   90.00
_cell.angle_gamma   90.00
#
_symmetry.space_group_name_H-M   'P 1'
#
loop_
_entity.id
_entity.type
_entity.pdbx_description
1 polymer ?
#
loop_
_entity_poly.entity_id
_entity_poly.type
_entity_poly.pdbx_seq_one_letter_code
_entity_poly.pdbx_strand_id
1 'polypeptide(L)'
;MERIAVLQATDHFLPKFAIIGHTKQRMLYFDTKTGIPSGKYPLPKLIFKLEGNALKVFALNRKDSITDGTPLYHAPLLNIGRQGNVCMGNASMDYDGFDYYEDVMGFVEQQF
;
A
#
# COMPACT_ATOMS: atom_id res chain seq x y z
N MET A 1 -4.93 5.14 -19.81
CA MET A 1 -5.79 4.53 -18.76
C MET A 1 -5.06 3.28 -18.32
N GLU A 2 -4.30 3.36 -17.23
CA GLU A 2 -3.45 2.25 -16.77
C GLU A 2 -4.35 1.22 -16.05
N ARG A 3 -4.41 0.00 -16.57
CA ARG A 3 -5.17 -1.10 -15.97
C ARG A 3 -4.35 -1.66 -14.81
N ILE A 4 -4.93 -1.71 -13.62
CA ILE A 4 -4.28 -2.31 -12.45
C ILE A 4 -4.76 -3.75 -12.39
N ALA A 5 -3.89 -4.67 -12.83
CA ALA A 5 -4.13 -6.10 -12.67
C ALA A 5 -4.06 -6.42 -11.17
N VAL A 6 -5.16 -6.94 -10.63
CA VAL A 6 -5.22 -7.37 -9.23
C VAL A 6 -4.87 -8.84 -9.20
N LEU A 7 -3.64 -9.14 -8.82
CA LEU A 7 -3.19 -10.52 -8.67
C LEU A 7 -3.60 -11.06 -7.31
N GLN A 8 -4.14 -12.28 -7.29
CA GLN A 8 -4.19 -13.09 -6.09
C GLN A 8 -2.78 -13.64 -5.82
N ALA A 9 -2.42 -13.81 -4.55
CA ALA A 9 -1.08 -14.27 -4.12
C ALA A 9 -0.66 -15.67 -4.67
N THR A 10 -1.50 -16.34 -5.45
CA THR A 10 -1.25 -17.67 -6.03
C THR A 10 -0.87 -17.66 -7.51
N ASP A 11 -0.96 -16.52 -8.20
CA ASP A 11 -0.71 -16.46 -9.64
C ASP A 11 0.67 -15.86 -9.92
N HIS A 12 1.66 -16.74 -10.13
CA HIS A 12 3.01 -16.39 -10.58
C HIS A 12 2.99 -15.89 -12.03
N PHE A 13 2.76 -14.60 -12.21
CA PHE A 13 3.17 -13.86 -13.40
C PHE A 13 3.59 -12.47 -12.93
N LEU A 14 4.61 -11.86 -13.55
CA LEU A 14 5.11 -10.53 -13.19
C LEU A 14 4.34 -9.42 -13.96
N PRO A 15 3.28 -8.82 -13.40
CA PRO A 15 2.91 -7.44 -13.65
C PRO A 15 3.04 -6.63 -12.35
N LYS A 16 3.28 -5.32 -12.50
CA LYS A 16 3.25 -4.28 -11.46
C LYS A 16 2.24 -4.64 -10.34
N PHE A 17 2.76 -5.19 -9.24
CA PHE A 17 1.95 -5.86 -8.21
C PHE A 17 0.97 -4.91 -7.53
N ALA A 18 -0.23 -5.40 -7.19
CA ALA A 18 -1.25 -4.69 -6.42
C ALA A 18 -1.62 -5.52 -5.17
N ILE A 19 -1.32 -5.01 -3.98
CA ILE A 19 -1.44 -5.75 -2.70
C ILE A 19 -2.70 -5.34 -1.97
N ILE A 20 -3.61 -6.27 -1.70
CA ILE A 20 -4.85 -5.92 -0.99
C ILE A 20 -4.70 -6.19 0.52
N GLY A 21 -4.48 -5.13 1.29
CA GLY A 21 -4.53 -5.19 2.75
C GLY A 21 -5.97 -5.22 3.25
N HIS A 22 -6.45 -6.38 3.70
CA HIS A 22 -7.76 -6.53 4.37
C HIS A 22 -7.63 -6.33 5.88
N THR A 23 -7.46 -5.09 6.33
CA THR A 23 -7.39 -4.79 7.77
C THR A 23 -8.74 -4.26 8.27
N LYS A 24 -9.26 -4.81 9.37
CA LYS A 24 -10.39 -4.20 10.10
C LYS A 24 -9.91 -3.04 10.99
N GLN A 25 -8.75 -3.20 11.64
CA GLN A 25 -8.06 -2.17 12.42
C GLN A 25 -6.55 -2.43 12.42
N ARG A 26 -5.73 -1.37 12.44
CA ARG A 26 -4.28 -1.43 12.66
C ARG A 26 -3.88 -0.50 13.79
N MET A 27 -2.83 -0.89 14.53
CA MET A 27 -2.13 0.04 15.40
C MET A 27 -1.39 1.06 14.52
N LEU A 28 -1.66 2.34 14.73
CA LEU A 28 -0.97 3.44 14.07
C LEU A 28 -0.29 4.30 15.13
N TYR A 29 0.91 4.75 14.80
CA TYR A 29 1.71 5.62 15.63
C TYR A 29 1.81 6.99 14.99
N PHE A 30 1.57 8.03 15.79
CA PHE A 30 1.62 9.41 15.36
C PHE A 30 2.51 10.21 16.31
N ASP A 31 3.26 11.16 15.75
CA ASP A 31 3.97 12.17 16.54
C ASP A 31 2.96 13.03 17.30
N THR A 32 3.25 13.37 18.56
CA THR A 32 2.33 14.15 19.41
C THR A 32 1.99 15.52 18.83
N LYS A 33 2.86 16.10 17.99
CA LYS A 33 2.62 17.37 17.29
C LYS A 33 1.50 17.30 16.26
N THR A 34 1.14 16.11 15.78
CA THR A 34 0.01 15.93 14.86
C THR A 34 -1.34 16.15 15.53
N GLY A 35 -1.40 16.07 16.87
CA GLY A 35 -2.64 16.08 17.64
C GLY A 35 -3.49 14.81 17.50
N ILE A 36 -3.01 13.79 16.78
CA ILE A 36 -3.69 12.50 16.60
C ILE A 36 -3.13 11.49 17.61
N PRO A 37 -3.96 10.85 18.44
CA PRO A 37 -3.46 9.86 19.39
C PRO A 37 -3.04 8.58 18.67
N SER A 38 -1.88 8.02 19.02
CA SER A 38 -1.50 6.67 18.61
C SER A 38 -2.50 5.63 19.15
N GLY A 39 -2.87 4.65 18.34
CA GLY A 39 -3.93 3.70 18.71
C GLY A 39 -4.41 2.81 17.58
N LYS A 40 -5.45 2.01 17.84
CA LYS A 40 -6.07 1.15 16.84
C LYS A 40 -7.10 1.91 16.02
N TYR A 41 -6.80 2.14 14.74
CA TYR A 41 -7.69 2.83 13.81
C TYR A 41 -8.27 1.86 12.77
N PRO A 42 -9.53 2.04 12.35
CA PRO A 42 -10.04 1.33 11.20
C PRO A 42 -9.31 1.81 9.94
N LEU A 43 -8.83 0.87 9.13
CA LEU A 43 -8.27 1.17 7.82
C LEU A 43 -9.20 0.61 6.73
N PRO A 44 -9.34 1.31 5.60
CA PRO A 44 -10.02 0.73 4.44
C PRO A 44 -9.20 -0.45 3.89
N LYS A 45 -9.78 -1.17 2.92
CA LYS A 45 -8.97 -2.05 2.08
C LYS A 45 -7.93 -1.18 1.37
N LEU A 46 -6.66 -1.52 1.48
CA LEU A 46 -5.57 -0.78 0.82
C LEU A 46 -5.05 -1.58 -0.36
N ILE A 47 -4.72 -0.90 -1.46
CA ILE A 47 -3.92 -1.44 -2.58
C ILE A 47 -2.53 -0.82 -2.53
N PHE A 48 -1.49 -1.63 -2.49
CA PHE A 48 -0.10 -1.17 -2.67
C PHE A 48 0.38 -1.53 -4.07
N LYS A 49 0.94 -0.56 -4.79
CA LYS A 49 1.56 -0.71 -6.11
C LYS A 49 3.03 -0.35 -6.04
N LEU A 50 3.90 -1.27 -6.43
CA LEU A 50 5.31 -0.97 -6.66
C LEU A 50 5.51 -0.58 -8.12
N GLU A 51 6.10 0.59 -8.37
CA GLU A 51 6.40 1.11 -9.70
C GLU A 51 7.84 1.60 -9.76
N GLY A 52 8.75 0.73 -10.22
CA GLY A 52 10.19 0.95 -10.03
C GLY A 52 10.51 1.02 -8.53
N ASN A 53 11.25 2.05 -8.12
CA ASN A 53 11.59 2.29 -6.70
C ASN A 53 10.58 3.22 -6.02
N ALA A 54 9.34 3.28 -6.49
CA ALA A 54 8.27 4.09 -5.90
C ALA A 54 7.11 3.21 -5.41
N LEU A 55 6.73 3.39 -4.14
CA LEU A 55 5.57 2.76 -3.54
C LEU A 55 4.38 3.70 -3.68
N LYS A 56 3.28 3.18 -4.21
CA LYS A 56 1.99 3.87 -4.25
C LYS A 56 0.96 3.10 -3.44
N VAL A 57 0.11 3.81 -2.71
CA VAL A 57 -0.93 3.22 -1.89
C VAL A 57 -2.26 3.92 -2.15
N PHE A 58 -3.29 3.12 -2.35
CA PHE A 58 -4.66 3.56 -2.62
C PHE A 58 -5.63 2.88 -1.66
N ALA A 59 -6.79 3.49 -1.44
CA ALA A 59 -7.89 2.87 -0.72
C ALA A 59 -8.94 2.33 -1.68
N LEU A 60 -9.64 1.30 -1.23
CA LEU A 60 -10.80 0.72 -1.89
C LEU A 60 -12.02 0.83 -0.99
N ASN A 61 -13.20 0.88 -1.60
CA ASN A 61 -14.43 0.67 -0.86
C ASN A 61 -14.49 -0.78 -0.37
N ARG A 62 -14.83 -0.97 0.91
CA ARG A 62 -14.81 -2.28 1.57
C ARG A 62 -15.76 -3.30 0.91
N LYS A 63 -16.86 -2.83 0.33
CA LYS A 63 -17.88 -3.70 -0.28
C LYS A 63 -17.52 -4.13 -1.70
N ASP A 64 -16.57 -3.46 -2.33
CA ASP A 64 -16.28 -3.70 -3.74
C ASP A 64 -15.52 -5.03 -3.90
N SER A 65 -15.97 -5.80 -4.88
CA SER A 65 -15.19 -6.88 -5.49
C SER A 65 -14.12 -6.24 -6.36
N ILE A 66 -12.91 -6.79 -6.28
CA ILE A 66 -11.75 -6.17 -6.90
C ILE A 66 -11.58 -6.76 -8.29
N THR A 67 -11.65 -5.90 -9.29
CA THR A 67 -11.56 -6.19 -10.72
C THR A 67 -10.72 -5.10 -11.38
N ASP A 68 -10.30 -5.30 -12.62
CA ASP A 68 -9.48 -4.32 -13.36
C ASP A 68 -10.10 -2.91 -13.48
N GLY A 69 -11.43 -2.80 -13.32
CA GLY A 69 -12.16 -1.53 -13.36
C GLY A 69 -12.48 -0.92 -12.00
N THR A 70 -12.02 -1.52 -10.89
CA THR A 70 -12.36 -1.05 -9.55
C THR A 70 -11.80 0.36 -9.30
N PRO A 71 -12.64 1.34 -8.93
CA PRO A 71 -12.18 2.69 -8.62
C PRO A 71 -11.20 2.69 -7.44
N LEU A 72 -10.12 3.46 -7.59
CA LEU A 72 -9.15 3.71 -6.53
C LEU A 72 -9.40 5.05 -5.87
N TYR A 73 -9.30 5.08 -4.55
CA TYR A 73 -9.45 6.29 -3.74
C TYR A 73 -8.11 6.67 -3.10
N HIS A 74 -8.00 7.93 -2.70
CA HIS A 74 -6.86 8.38 -1.90
C HIS A 74 -6.86 7.66 -0.55
N ALA A 75 -5.72 7.09 -0.17
CA ALA A 75 -5.59 6.37 1.09
C ALA A 75 -5.44 7.36 2.26
N PRO A 76 -6.17 7.15 3.38
CA PRO A 76 -6.23 8.10 4.49
C PRO A 76 -5.01 7.99 5.42
N LEU A 77 -3.79 8.06 4.87
CA LEU A 77 -2.53 8.08 5.61
C LEU A 77 -1.79 9.38 5.32
N LEU A 78 -1.20 9.97 6.36
CA LEU A 78 -0.59 11.31 6.29
C LEU A 78 0.60 11.39 5.33
N ASN A 79 1.29 10.27 5.11
CA ASN A 79 2.43 10.18 4.21
C ASN A 79 2.05 9.87 2.76
N ILE A 80 0.76 9.88 2.39
CA ILE A 80 0.30 9.56 1.03
C ILE A 80 -0.09 10.82 0.27
N GLY A 81 0.62 11.08 -0.83
CA GLY A 81 0.32 12.17 -1.76
C GLY A 81 -0.95 11.93 -2.60
N ARG A 82 -1.42 12.98 -3.30
CA ARG A 82 -2.65 12.94 -4.10
C ARG A 82 -2.73 11.82 -5.14
N GLN A 83 -1.59 11.40 -5.69
CA GLN A 83 -1.50 10.34 -6.69
C GLN A 83 -1.17 8.96 -6.10
N GLY A 84 -1.29 8.80 -4.78
CA GLY A 84 -0.98 7.56 -4.07
C GLY A 84 0.49 7.40 -3.68
N ASN A 85 1.39 8.26 -4.17
CA ASN A 85 2.82 8.19 -3.85
C ASN A 85 3.05 8.25 -2.34
N VAL A 86 3.81 7.30 -1.81
CA VAL A 86 4.20 7.27 -0.40
C VAL A 86 5.44 8.13 -0.20
N CYS A 87 5.39 9.05 0.76
CA CYS A 87 6.56 9.74 1.27
C CYS A 87 7.34 8.78 2.16
N MET A 88 8.50 8.34 1.67
CA MET A 88 9.40 7.43 2.39
C MET A 88 10.46 8.18 3.21
N GLY A 89 10.49 9.52 3.15
CA GLY A 89 11.53 10.31 3.79
C GLY A 89 12.90 9.96 3.24
N ASN A 90 13.80 9.52 4.12
CA ASN A 90 15.16 9.08 3.78
C ASN A 90 15.26 7.57 3.53
N ALA A 91 14.16 6.81 3.64
CA ALA A 91 14.18 5.39 3.34
C ALA A 91 14.35 5.18 1.82
N SER A 92 15.34 4.39 1.44
CA SER A 92 15.62 4.01 0.05
C SER A 92 15.09 2.61 -0.21
N MET A 93 14.40 2.41 -1.34
CA MET A 93 14.07 1.09 -1.88
C MET A 93 15.18 0.58 -2.82
N ASP A 94 16.44 0.79 -2.45
CA ASP A 94 17.60 0.25 -3.19
C ASP A 94 17.78 -1.21 -2.74
N TYR A 95 17.04 -2.12 -3.37
CA TYR A 95 17.17 -3.55 -3.15
C TYR A 95 17.08 -4.33 -4.46
N ASP A 96 18.20 -4.92 -4.87
CA ASP A 96 18.32 -5.80 -6.04
C ASP A 96 17.94 -7.23 -5.62
N GLY A 97 16.65 -7.56 -5.53
CA GLY A 97 16.28 -8.97 -5.25
C GLY A 97 14.91 -9.22 -4.66
N PHE A 98 13.84 -8.71 -5.25
CA PHE A 98 12.52 -9.23 -4.95
C PHE A 98 12.24 -10.44 -5.85
N ASP A 99 12.78 -11.59 -5.44
CA ASP A 99 12.45 -12.88 -6.06
C ASP A 99 11.02 -13.29 -5.70
N TYR A 100 10.57 -12.92 -4.49
CA TYR A 100 9.22 -13.19 -4.00
C TYR A 100 8.54 -11.94 -3.45
N TYR A 101 7.23 -12.03 -3.42
CA TYR A 101 6.32 -10.97 -3.03
C TYR A 101 6.42 -10.61 -1.53
N GLU A 102 6.59 -11.64 -0.71
CA GLU A 102 6.73 -11.56 0.74
C GLU A 102 7.97 -10.75 1.13
N ASP A 103 9.02 -10.79 0.30
CA ASP A 103 10.26 -10.04 0.51
C ASP A 103 10.02 -8.53 0.38
N VAL A 104 9.19 -8.12 -0.59
CA VAL A 104 8.78 -6.71 -0.75
C VAL A 104 8.02 -6.25 0.48
N MET A 105 7.06 -7.04 0.95
CA MET A 105 6.23 -6.65 2.10
C MET A 105 7.03 -6.63 3.39
N GLY A 106 7.88 -7.63 3.62
CA GLY A 106 8.78 -7.67 4.77
C GLY A 106 9.75 -6.49 4.78
N PHE A 107 10.29 -6.11 3.62
CA PHE A 107 11.16 -4.95 3.50
C PHE A 107 10.42 -3.64 3.76
N VAL A 108 9.29 -3.43 3.08
CA VAL A 108 8.48 -2.21 3.18
C VAL A 108 7.95 -2.02 4.60
N GLU A 109 7.46 -3.06 5.26
CA GLU A 109 6.98 -2.99 6.66
C GLU A 109 8.09 -2.63 7.65
N GLN A 110 9.37 -2.93 7.36
CA GLN A 110 10.49 -2.52 8.21
C GLN A 110 10.88 -1.05 8.05
N GLN A 111 10.46 -0.39 6.96
CA GLN A 111 10.78 1.02 6.72
C GLN A 111 9.78 2.00 7.38
N PHE A 112 8.70 1.49 8.00
CA PHE A 112 7.62 2.27 8.62
C PHE A 112 7.37 1.85 10.07
#